data_AF-A0A060SIJ2-F1
#
_entry.id   AF-A0A060SIJ2-F1
#
_cell.length_a   1.000
_cell.length_b   1.000
_cell.length_c   1.000
_cell.angle_alpha   90.00
_cell.angle_beta   90.00
_cell.angle_gamma   90.00
#
_symmetry.space_group_name_H-M   'P 1'
#
loop_
_entity.id
_entity.type
_entity.pdbx_description
1 polymer ?
#
loop_
_entity_poly.entity_id
_entity_poly.type
_entity_poly.pdbx_seq_one_letter_code
_entity_poly.pdbx_strand_id
1 'polypeptide(L)'
;MPSPPTKELIEQACRHFLDMGVGPDGSGAVIIRSGAMGACVARNGQPMVWVDAYWSGPANSHKVVDVTGAGNSFLGGLGAGLVLTNENVREATLYATVSASFTIEQEGLPRFTLATDANGHQTELWNGDSPQRRLEELQERLATMKGTRRAHDL
;
A
#
# COMPACT_ATOMS: atom_id res chain seq x y z
N MET A 1 -13.82 -10.24 23.51
CA MET A 1 -13.33 -10.11 22.12
C MET A 1 -12.05 -9.30 22.15
N PRO A 2 -11.03 -9.59 21.33
CA PRO A 2 -9.88 -8.72 21.20
C PRO A 2 -10.34 -7.32 20.77
N SER A 3 -9.69 -6.29 21.31
CA SER A 3 -9.96 -4.90 20.92
C SER A 3 -9.61 -4.67 19.45
N PRO A 4 -10.27 -3.72 18.77
CA PRO A 4 -9.88 -3.33 17.42
C PRO A 4 -8.41 -2.92 17.37
N PRO A 5 -7.66 -3.27 16.29
CA PRO A 5 -6.28 -2.85 16.15
C PRO A 5 -6.19 -1.32 16.05
N THR A 6 -5.15 -0.74 16.66
CA THR A 6 -4.81 0.68 16.54
C THR A 6 -3.46 0.84 15.84
N LYS A 7 -3.13 2.03 15.32
CA LYS A 7 -1.83 2.25 14.67
C LYS A 7 -0.67 1.97 15.63
N GLU A 8 -0.84 2.33 16.91
CA GLU A 8 0.16 2.11 17.96
C GLU A 8 0.40 0.63 18.22
N LEU A 9 -0.67 -0.20 18.25
CA LEU A 9 -0.55 -1.65 18.40
C LEU A 9 0.16 -2.29 17.19
N ILE A 10 -0.11 -1.79 15.98
CA ILE A 10 0.57 -2.27 14.77
C ILE A 10 2.05 -1.88 14.79
N GLU A 11 2.38 -0.66 15.20
CA GLU A 11 3.77 -0.21 15.36
C GLU A 11 4.52 -1.00 16.46
N GLN A 12 3.84 -1.39 17.53
CA GLN A 12 4.38 -2.31 18.54
C GLN A 12 4.64 -3.69 17.93
N ALA A 13 3.68 -4.24 17.17
CA ALA A 13 3.87 -5.52 16.50
C ALA A 13 5.03 -5.49 15.50
N CYS A 14 5.17 -4.41 14.71
CA CYS A 14 6.30 -4.19 13.82
C CYS A 14 7.65 -4.24 14.57
N ARG A 15 7.75 -3.58 15.74
CA ARG A 15 8.95 -3.64 16.58
C ARG A 15 9.25 -5.06 17.04
N HIS A 16 8.26 -5.76 17.56
CA HIS A 16 8.45 -7.13 18.02
C HIS A 16 8.94 -8.06 16.91
N PHE A 17 8.40 -7.94 15.69
CA PHE A 17 8.93 -8.71 14.56
C PHE A 17 10.36 -8.32 14.20
N LEU A 18 10.72 -7.03 14.22
CA LEU A 18 12.09 -6.59 13.97
C LEU A 18 13.08 -7.11 15.03
N ASP A 19 12.67 -7.13 16.31
CA ASP A 19 13.47 -7.64 17.44
C ASP A 19 13.76 -9.14 17.32
N MET A 20 12.95 -9.89 16.54
CA MET A 20 13.21 -11.29 16.22
C MET A 20 14.33 -11.49 15.18
N GLY A 21 14.89 -10.42 14.61
CA GLY A 21 16.01 -10.48 13.67
C GLY A 21 15.59 -10.78 12.23
N VAL A 22 14.60 -10.07 11.69
CA VAL A 22 14.12 -10.25 10.31
C VAL A 22 15.23 -9.90 9.29
N GLY A 23 15.50 -10.83 8.37
CA GLY A 23 16.48 -10.68 7.29
C GLY A 23 17.93 -10.98 7.73
N PRO A 24 18.89 -11.08 6.78
CA PRO A 24 20.29 -11.25 7.11
C PRO A 24 20.77 -10.14 8.04
N ASP A 25 21.42 -10.53 9.13
CA ASP A 25 21.93 -9.64 10.18
C ASP A 25 20.87 -8.71 10.82
N GLY A 26 19.58 -9.09 10.76
CA GLY A 26 18.49 -8.27 11.30
C GLY A 26 18.23 -6.98 10.53
N SER A 27 18.69 -6.91 9.28
CA SER A 27 18.61 -5.71 8.43
C SER A 27 17.36 -5.64 7.53
N GLY A 28 16.48 -6.65 7.62
CA GLY A 28 15.26 -6.76 6.83
C GLY A 28 14.17 -5.77 7.24
N ALA A 29 13.05 -5.84 6.54
CA ALA A 29 11.89 -4.98 6.77
C ALA A 29 10.65 -5.80 7.12
N VAL A 30 9.78 -5.20 7.92
CA VAL A 30 8.47 -5.73 8.28
C VAL A 30 7.40 -4.84 7.68
N ILE A 31 6.43 -5.43 6.99
CA ILE A 31 5.23 -4.75 6.52
C ILE A 31 4.02 -5.42 7.16
N ILE A 32 3.21 -4.66 7.90
CA ILE A 32 1.93 -5.14 8.42
C ILE A 32 0.79 -4.43 7.69
N ARG A 33 0.12 -5.17 6.79
CA ARG A 33 -1.10 -4.72 6.11
C ARG A 33 -2.28 -4.75 7.09
N SER A 34 -2.91 -3.60 7.28
CA SER A 34 -3.92 -3.34 8.33
C SER A 34 -5.26 -2.88 7.74
N GLY A 35 -5.68 -3.46 6.60
CA GLY A 35 -6.97 -3.18 5.97
C GLY A 35 -7.17 -1.69 5.68
N ALA A 36 -8.27 -1.12 6.17
CA ALA A 36 -8.60 0.30 5.98
C ALA A 36 -7.58 1.27 6.61
N MET A 37 -6.76 0.83 7.58
CA MET A 37 -5.67 1.65 8.14
C MET A 37 -4.46 1.75 7.20
N GLY A 38 -4.44 0.98 6.10
CA GLY A 38 -3.32 0.92 5.17
C GLY A 38 -2.27 -0.12 5.58
N ALA A 39 -0.99 0.19 5.41
CA ALA A 39 0.12 -0.68 5.75
C ALA A 39 1.21 0.08 6.52
N CYS A 40 1.73 -0.52 7.60
CA CYS A 40 2.87 0.00 8.34
C CYS A 40 4.15 -0.69 7.85
N VAL A 41 5.13 0.10 7.43
CA VAL A 41 6.45 -0.34 6.98
C VAL A 41 7.47 0.03 8.04
N ALA A 42 8.25 -0.96 8.47
CA ALA A 42 9.26 -0.79 9.51
C ALA A 42 10.58 -1.46 9.12
N ARG A 43 11.69 -0.81 9.49
CA ARG A 43 13.06 -1.33 9.35
C ARG A 43 13.90 -0.81 10.51
N ASN A 44 14.84 -1.62 10.98
CA ASN A 44 15.76 -1.19 12.06
C ASN A 44 16.52 0.08 11.67
N GLY A 45 16.62 1.02 12.62
CA GLY A 45 17.30 2.30 12.42
C GLY A 45 16.57 3.32 11.53
N GLN A 46 15.32 3.04 11.12
CA GLN A 46 14.52 3.96 10.30
C GLN A 46 13.17 4.28 10.97
N PRO A 47 12.64 5.51 10.78
CA PRO A 47 11.27 5.83 11.20
C PRO A 47 10.26 4.91 10.52
N MET A 48 9.24 4.48 11.26
CA MET A 48 8.11 3.74 10.68
C MET A 48 7.31 4.64 9.74
N VAL A 49 6.86 4.05 8.63
CA VAL A 49 6.10 4.75 7.60
C VAL A 49 4.75 4.07 7.44
N TRP A 50 3.69 4.87 7.44
CA TRP A 50 2.36 4.41 7.06
C TRP A 50 2.11 4.75 5.59
N VAL A 51 1.66 3.75 4.84
CA VAL A 51 1.05 3.90 3.52
C VAL A 51 -0.45 3.74 3.71
N ASP A 52 -1.23 4.76 3.41
CA ASP A 52 -2.68 4.70 3.57
C ASP A 52 -3.31 3.70 2.58
N ALA A 53 -4.45 3.12 2.96
CA ALA A 53 -5.26 2.37 2.01
C ALA A 53 -5.71 3.31 0.88
N TYR A 54 -5.68 2.82 -0.36
CA TYR A 54 -6.05 3.64 -1.52
C TYR A 54 -7.48 4.17 -1.39
N TRP A 55 -8.41 3.27 -1.10
CA TRP A 55 -9.78 3.60 -0.70
C TRP A 55 -9.84 3.71 0.82
N SER A 56 -9.92 4.95 1.31
CA SER A 56 -10.01 5.26 2.73
C SER A 56 -11.08 6.32 3.00
N GLY A 57 -11.59 6.31 4.23
CA GLY A 57 -12.61 7.25 4.70
C GLY A 57 -14.05 6.89 4.26
N PRO A 58 -15.07 7.50 4.91
CA PRO A 58 -16.47 7.18 4.66
C PRO A 58 -16.93 7.44 3.22
N ALA A 59 -16.37 8.45 2.56
CA ALA A 59 -16.75 8.79 1.18
C ALA A 59 -16.40 7.68 0.17
N ASN A 60 -15.35 6.89 0.46
CA ASN A 60 -14.86 5.85 -0.45
C ASN A 60 -15.24 4.43 -0.01
N SER A 61 -16.00 4.26 1.08
CA SER A 61 -16.33 2.91 1.59
C SER A 61 -17.10 2.07 0.58
N HIS A 62 -17.90 2.71 -0.27
CA HIS A 62 -18.65 2.06 -1.36
C HIS A 62 -17.75 1.44 -2.44
N LYS A 63 -16.46 1.82 -2.50
CA LYS A 63 -15.46 1.20 -3.39
C LYS A 63 -14.88 -0.10 -2.85
N VAL A 64 -15.15 -0.46 -1.60
CA VAL A 64 -14.69 -1.71 -0.99
C VAL A 64 -15.87 -2.68 -0.94
N VAL A 65 -15.98 -3.53 -1.95
CA VAL A 65 -17.09 -4.46 -2.16
C VAL A 65 -16.78 -5.84 -1.58
N ASP A 66 -15.62 -6.42 -1.92
CA ASP A 66 -15.19 -7.73 -1.46
C ASP A 66 -13.70 -7.69 -1.11
N VAL A 67 -13.30 -8.05 0.12
CA VAL A 67 -11.89 -8.01 0.52
C VAL A 67 -11.11 -9.26 0.15
N THR A 68 -11.76 -10.24 -0.48
CA THR A 68 -11.16 -11.50 -0.90
C THR A 68 -10.02 -11.26 -1.88
N GLY A 69 -8.91 -11.98 -1.71
CA GLY A 69 -7.74 -11.84 -2.58
C GLY A 69 -6.88 -10.60 -2.36
N ALA A 70 -7.35 -9.59 -1.61
CA ALA A 70 -6.59 -8.36 -1.36
C ALA A 70 -5.19 -8.59 -0.78
N GLY A 71 -5.02 -9.60 0.08
CA GLY A 71 -3.71 -9.99 0.62
C GLY A 71 -2.77 -10.57 -0.44
N ASN A 72 -3.27 -11.46 -1.30
CA ASN A 72 -2.48 -12.06 -2.38
C ASN A 72 -2.10 -11.01 -3.43
N SER A 73 -3.04 -10.15 -3.82
CA SER A 73 -2.77 -9.02 -4.72
C SER A 73 -1.78 -8.05 -4.11
N PHE A 74 -1.84 -7.79 -2.81
CA PHE A 74 -0.85 -6.97 -2.10
C PHE A 74 0.54 -7.58 -2.22
N LEU A 75 0.71 -8.88 -1.96
CA LEU A 75 2.00 -9.55 -2.06
C LEU A 75 2.54 -9.57 -3.50
N GLY A 76 1.67 -9.80 -4.49
CA GLY A 76 2.07 -9.73 -5.91
C GLY A 76 2.54 -8.34 -6.30
N GLY A 77 1.79 -7.30 -5.91
CA GLY A 77 2.17 -5.90 -6.13
C GLY A 77 3.44 -5.51 -5.38
N LEU A 78 3.65 -6.03 -4.16
CA LEU A 78 4.89 -5.84 -3.40
C LEU A 78 6.09 -6.45 -4.13
N GLY A 79 5.95 -7.69 -4.63
CA GLY A 79 7.01 -8.37 -5.37
C GLY A 79 7.40 -7.60 -6.64
N ALA A 80 6.41 -7.19 -7.44
CA ALA A 80 6.67 -6.35 -8.61
C ALA A 80 7.29 -5.00 -8.23
N GLY A 81 6.76 -4.35 -7.19
CA GLY A 81 7.25 -3.08 -6.69
C GLY A 81 8.70 -3.15 -6.20
N LEU A 82 9.12 -4.23 -5.54
CA LEU A 82 10.50 -4.41 -5.10
C LEU A 82 11.46 -4.45 -6.28
N VAL A 83 11.09 -5.10 -7.39
CA VAL A 83 11.90 -5.12 -8.62
C VAL A 83 11.95 -3.72 -9.25
N LEU A 84 10.79 -3.08 -9.42
CA LEU A 84 10.67 -1.78 -10.10
C LEU A 84 11.30 -0.62 -9.34
N THR A 85 11.43 -0.75 -8.02
CA THR A 85 11.92 0.33 -7.14
C THR A 85 13.32 0.06 -6.59
N ASN A 86 14.04 -0.92 -7.17
CA ASN A 86 15.38 -1.32 -6.73
C ASN A 86 15.42 -1.63 -5.21
N GLU A 87 14.55 -2.55 -4.80
CA GLU A 87 14.38 -3.05 -3.43
C GLU A 87 13.96 -2.00 -2.38
N ASN A 88 13.43 -0.85 -2.82
CA ASN A 88 12.90 0.16 -1.92
C ASN A 88 11.54 -0.28 -1.34
N VAL A 89 11.57 -0.93 -0.19
CA VAL A 89 10.40 -1.49 0.51
C VAL A 89 9.26 -0.48 0.68
N ARG A 90 9.57 0.79 0.96
CA ARG A 90 8.55 1.84 1.15
C ARG A 90 7.82 2.11 -0.16
N GLU A 91 8.56 2.33 -1.25
CA GLU A 91 7.95 2.58 -2.57
C GLU A 91 7.24 1.33 -3.09
N ALA A 92 7.82 0.15 -2.91
CA ALA A 92 7.21 -1.13 -3.26
C ALA A 92 5.86 -1.36 -2.55
N THR A 93 5.70 -0.84 -1.33
CA THR A 93 4.42 -0.91 -0.59
C THR A 93 3.32 -0.08 -1.27
N LEU A 94 3.66 0.95 -2.05
CA LEU A 94 2.69 1.69 -2.85
C LEU A 94 2.12 0.79 -3.96
N TYR A 95 2.98 0.08 -4.69
CA TYR A 95 2.56 -0.91 -5.70
C TYR A 95 1.68 -2.00 -5.09
N ALA A 96 2.08 -2.53 -3.93
CA ALA A 96 1.29 -3.49 -3.16
C ALA A 96 -0.12 -2.96 -2.85
N THR A 97 -0.20 -1.70 -2.42
CA THR A 97 -1.46 -1.02 -2.09
C THR A 97 -2.32 -0.80 -3.34
N VAL A 98 -1.73 -0.38 -4.47
CA VAL A 98 -2.42 -0.23 -5.75
C VAL A 98 -2.99 -1.56 -6.22
N SER A 99 -2.20 -2.64 -6.24
CA SER A 99 -2.67 -3.96 -6.67
C SER A 99 -3.83 -4.45 -5.81
N ALA A 100 -3.75 -4.32 -4.49
CA ALA A 100 -4.85 -4.68 -3.60
C ALA A 100 -6.10 -3.81 -3.80
N SER A 101 -5.95 -2.55 -4.19
CA SER A 101 -7.07 -1.62 -4.35
C SER A 101 -8.01 -1.99 -5.49
N PHE A 102 -7.53 -2.65 -6.55
CA PHE A 102 -8.37 -3.10 -7.67
C PHE A 102 -9.16 -4.36 -7.31
N THR A 103 -8.54 -5.29 -6.60
CA THR A 103 -9.17 -6.56 -6.24
C THR A 103 -10.36 -6.38 -5.30
N ILE A 104 -10.39 -5.28 -4.54
CA ILE A 104 -11.45 -5.04 -3.57
C ILE A 104 -12.70 -4.34 -4.11
N GLU A 105 -12.69 -3.89 -5.36
CA GLU A 105 -13.77 -3.06 -5.93
C GLU A 105 -14.96 -3.84 -6.46
N GLN A 106 -14.85 -5.16 -6.57
CA GLN A 106 -15.89 -6.03 -7.10
C GLN A 106 -15.69 -7.46 -6.60
N GLU A 107 -16.71 -8.29 -6.75
CA GLU A 107 -16.54 -9.74 -6.61
C GLU A 107 -15.71 -10.29 -7.79
N GLY A 108 -14.77 -11.18 -7.47
CA GLY A 108 -13.89 -11.81 -8.45
C GLY A 108 -12.74 -10.92 -8.93
N LEU A 109 -12.14 -11.27 -10.08
CA LEU A 109 -10.94 -10.60 -10.57
C LEU A 109 -11.25 -9.21 -11.17
N PRO A 110 -10.32 -8.25 -11.03
CA PRO A 110 -10.41 -6.97 -11.72
C PRO A 110 -10.62 -7.11 -13.23
N ARG A 111 -11.41 -6.21 -13.82
CA ARG A 111 -11.66 -6.19 -15.27
C ARG A 111 -10.55 -5.44 -15.98
N PHE A 112 -9.86 -6.14 -16.87
CA PHE A 112 -8.81 -5.58 -17.71
C PHE A 112 -9.38 -5.06 -19.04
N THR A 113 -9.01 -3.83 -19.41
CA THR A 113 -9.27 -3.26 -20.73
C THR A 113 -8.05 -2.48 -21.23
N LEU A 114 -7.94 -2.32 -22.55
CA LEU A 114 -6.95 -1.45 -23.19
C LEU A 114 -7.67 -0.23 -23.77
N ALA A 115 -7.30 0.96 -23.31
CA ALA A 115 -7.74 2.21 -23.91
C ALA A 115 -6.70 2.68 -24.92
N THR A 116 -7.13 3.06 -26.12
CA THR A 116 -6.26 3.62 -27.16
C THR A 116 -6.56 5.10 -27.30
N ASP A 117 -5.55 5.95 -27.18
CA ASP A 117 -5.70 7.40 -27.38
C ASP A 117 -5.71 7.78 -28.89
N ALA A 118 -5.91 9.07 -29.17
CA ALA A 118 -5.92 9.59 -30.54
C ALA A 118 -4.59 9.41 -31.30
N ASN A 119 -3.49 9.19 -30.58
CA ASN A 119 -2.15 8.96 -31.14
C ASN A 119 -1.84 7.47 -31.30
N GLY A 120 -2.77 6.57 -30.94
CA GLY A 120 -2.58 5.13 -30.97
C GLY A 120 -1.85 4.56 -29.75
N HIS A 121 -1.61 5.36 -28.70
CA HIS A 121 -1.00 4.88 -27.47
C HIS A 121 -2.01 4.05 -26.67
N GLN A 122 -1.59 2.84 -26.26
CA GLN A 122 -2.41 1.94 -25.46
C GLN A 122 -2.10 2.10 -23.97
N THR A 123 -3.15 2.25 -23.18
CA THR A 123 -3.07 2.31 -21.72
C THR A 123 -3.91 1.19 -21.12
N GLU A 124 -3.32 0.44 -20.20
CA GLU A 124 -4.02 -0.58 -19.43
C GLU A 124 -4.93 0.08 -18.40
N LEU A 125 -6.19 -0.36 -18.39
CA LEU A 125 -7.17 0.02 -17.37
C LEU A 125 -7.63 -1.23 -16.63
N TRP A 126 -7.72 -1.08 -15.32
CA TRP A 126 -8.17 -2.09 -14.38
C TRP A 126 -9.38 -1.52 -13.67
N ASN A 127 -10.53 -2.18 -13.79
CA ASN A 127 -11.82 -1.64 -13.34
C ASN A 127 -12.12 -0.23 -13.92
N GLY A 128 -11.61 0.06 -15.12
CA GLY A 128 -11.76 1.37 -15.77
C GLY A 128 -10.84 2.48 -15.25
N ASP A 129 -9.83 2.15 -14.45
CA ASP A 129 -8.87 3.11 -13.87
C ASP A 129 -7.42 2.65 -14.09
N SER A 130 -6.47 3.58 -14.05
CA SER A 130 -5.06 3.34 -14.34
C SER A 130 -4.26 3.01 -13.07
N PRO A 131 -3.53 1.88 -13.02
CA PRO A 131 -2.63 1.57 -11.91
C PRO A 131 -1.57 2.66 -11.69
N GLN A 132 -1.07 3.25 -12.77
CA GLN A 132 -0.07 4.31 -12.72
C GLN A 132 -0.63 5.57 -12.06
N ARG A 133 -1.87 5.96 -12.41
CA ARG A 133 -2.56 7.08 -11.76
C ARG A 133 -2.71 6.83 -10.25
N ARG A 134 -3.15 5.64 -9.84
CA ARG A 134 -3.30 5.31 -8.40
C ARG A 134 -1.97 5.38 -7.65
N LEU A 135 -0.90 4.95 -8.30
CA LEU A 135 0.45 5.00 -7.74
C LEU A 135 0.89 6.46 -7.52
N GLU A 136 0.73 7.32 -8.53
CA GLU A 136 1.06 8.74 -8.46
C GLU A 136 0.29 9.44 -7.33
N GLU A 137 -1.02 9.20 -7.23
CA GLU A 137 -1.83 9.75 -6.13
C GLU A 137 -1.35 9.28 -4.75
N LEU A 138 -0.93 8.01 -4.60
CA LEU A 138 -0.40 7.53 -3.32
C LEU A 138 0.97 8.14 -3.01
N GLN A 139 1.82 8.34 -4.01
CA GLN A 139 3.11 9.02 -3.85
C GLN A 139 2.91 10.46 -3.37
N GLU A 140 1.95 11.18 -3.96
CA GLU A 140 1.57 12.53 -3.55
C GLU A 140 1.07 12.55 -2.10
N ARG A 141 0.12 11.68 -1.75
CA ARG A 141 -0.40 11.57 -0.36
C ARG A 141 0.73 11.34 0.64
N LEU A 142 1.66 10.42 0.32
CA LEU A 142 2.81 10.10 1.16
C LEU A 142 3.78 11.29 1.30
N ALA A 143 3.96 12.09 0.24
CA ALA A 143 4.78 13.30 0.28
C ALA A 143 4.15 14.40 1.15
N THR A 144 2.83 14.61 1.04
CA THR A 144 2.11 15.62 1.84
C THR A 144 2.16 15.30 3.33
N MET A 145 2.04 14.04 3.73
CA MET A 145 2.14 13.62 5.14
C MET A 145 3.51 13.94 5.76
N LYS A 146 4.59 13.89 4.97
CA LYS A 146 5.93 14.32 5.42
C LYS A 146 6.04 15.83 5.62
N GLY A 147 5.27 16.61 4.87
CA GLY A 147 5.19 18.07 5.02
C GLY A 147 4.47 18.48 6.30
N THR A 148 3.34 17.86 6.59
CA THR A 148 2.53 18.18 7.79
C THR A 148 3.24 17.85 9.09
N ARG A 149 3.96 16.71 9.18
CA ARG A 149 4.74 16.39 10.40
C ARG A 149 5.84 17.40 10.69
N ARG A 150 6.56 17.89 9.66
CA ARG A 150 7.60 18.93 9.85
C ARG A 150 7.08 20.29 10.29
N ALA A 151 5.80 20.60 10.02
CA ALA A 151 5.18 21.87 10.42
C ALA A 151 4.68 21.88 11.87
N HIS A 152 4.53 20.70 12.50
CA HIS A 152 4.13 20.58 13.92
C HIS A 152 5.32 20.43 14.88
N ASP A 153 6.54 20.28 14.36
CA ASP A 153 7.78 20.14 15.12
C ASP A 153 8.64 21.44 15.13
N LEU A 154 8.05 22.58 14.73
CA LEU A 154 8.62 23.94 14.78
C LEU A 154 7.73 24.86 15.61
#